data_AF-A0A397DZB4-F1
#
_entry.id   AF-A0A397DZB4-F1
#
_cell.length_a   1.000
_cell.length_b   1.000
_cell.length_c   1.000
_cell.angle_alpha   90.00
_cell.angle_beta   90.00
_cell.angle_gamma   90.00
#
_symmetry.space_group_name_H-M   'P 1'
#
loop_
_entity.id
_entity.type
_entity.pdbx_description
1 polymer ?
#
loop_
_entity_poly.entity_id
_entity_poly.type
_entity_poly.pdbx_seq_one_letter_code
_entity_poly.pdbx_strand_id
1 'polypeptide(L)'
;MGLACTRIVNGHLTRVFLVLITSRLDIYKHDPRPSFKAAIHDSFPFDRKTKVLDCADVYSGLPPFTFSITTNGNTMLLTATSYDDMLLWLDAIRNCLDNQVHILRGTLWKKSARRPQQPWVPRDVELGHISLTYVTTRLHQRVRNHVKLTSRSFVVNLEATRGHAHVFGISTGDSTITLAAPSADVKARWLKEVEIRIAKQRIQRRVFQKPFDLAGFVDVRKATKSKWRRRFVELERGALAFKSDQRRVGMSTHVPLELITAVVPTPPADESGRSLAFAIERFGAVTLYMAAFSAAEKLSWLTKLDLARRDV
;
A
#
# COMPACT_ATOMS: atom_id res chain seq x y z
N MET A 1 5.04 -1.39 -1.94
CA MET A 1 5.49 -0.01 -2.25
C MET A 1 6.56 -0.11 -3.33
N GLY A 2 6.59 0.78 -4.32
CA GLY A 2 7.65 0.80 -5.33
C GLY A 2 8.04 2.22 -5.69
N LEU A 3 9.29 2.59 -5.42
CA LEU A 3 9.84 3.94 -5.66
C LEU A 3 11.24 3.83 -6.25
N ALA A 4 11.63 4.85 -7.01
CA ALA A 4 13.01 5.00 -7.46
C ALA A 4 13.90 5.36 -6.28
N CYS A 5 15.12 4.81 -6.25
CA CYS A 5 16.11 5.06 -5.22
C CYS A 5 17.50 4.91 -5.84
N THR A 6 18.51 5.49 -5.20
CA THR A 6 19.91 5.32 -5.64
C THR A 6 20.60 4.34 -4.70
N ARG A 7 21.17 3.27 -5.25
CA ARG A 7 21.95 2.29 -4.49
C ARG A 7 23.42 2.67 -4.54
N ILE A 8 24.11 2.62 -3.40
CA ILE A 8 25.56 2.81 -3.32
C ILE A 8 26.22 1.43 -3.40
N VAL A 9 27.05 1.21 -4.43
CA VAL A 9 27.84 -0.02 -4.62
C VAL A 9 29.29 0.36 -4.84
N ASN A 10 30.20 -0.08 -3.97
CA ASN A 10 31.63 0.24 -4.02
C ASN A 10 31.91 1.76 -4.16
N GLY A 11 31.11 2.60 -3.49
CA GLY A 11 31.22 4.06 -3.56
C GLY A 11 30.56 4.71 -4.79
N HIS A 12 30.04 3.93 -5.75
CA HIS A 12 29.34 4.46 -6.92
C HIS A 12 27.82 4.47 -6.74
N LEU A 13 27.21 5.57 -7.14
CA LEU A 13 25.76 5.79 -7.13
C LEU A 13 25.13 5.18 -8.38
N THR A 14 24.28 4.17 -8.20
CA THR A 14 23.51 3.54 -9.29
C THR A 14 22.02 3.76 -9.07
N ARG A 15 21.35 4.42 -10.02
CA ARG A 15 19.89 4.58 -9.95
C ARG A 15 19.21 3.22 -10.18
N VAL A 16 18.32 2.86 -9.26
CA VAL A 16 17.56 1.61 -9.30
C VAL A 16 16.08 1.86 -9.02
N PHE A 17 15.24 0.90 -9.37
CA PHE A 17 13.86 0.88 -8.94
C PHE A 17 13.68 -0.23 -7.91
N LEU A 18 13.14 0.11 -6.75
CA LEU A 18 12.98 -0.81 -5.63
C LEU A 18 11.50 -1.15 -5.46
N VAL A 19 11.22 -2.42 -5.21
CA VAL A 19 9.88 -2.91 -4.89
C VAL A 19 9.94 -3.65 -3.55
N LEU A 20 9.25 -3.11 -2.56
CA LEU A 20 9.14 -3.73 -1.24
C LEU A 20 8.12 -4.87 -1.28
N ILE A 21 8.60 -6.08 -1.06
CA ILE A 21 7.82 -7.30 -0.88
C ILE A 21 7.84 -7.70 0.59
N THR A 22 6.89 -8.52 1.00
CA THR A 22 6.72 -8.95 2.40
C THR A 22 7.99 -9.58 3.00
N SER A 23 8.82 -10.24 2.21
CA SER A 23 10.00 -10.94 2.70
C SER A 23 11.33 -10.40 2.20
N ARG A 24 11.33 -9.39 1.32
CA ARG A 24 12.53 -8.89 0.66
C ARG A 24 12.30 -7.59 -0.08
N LEU A 25 13.41 -6.98 -0.49
CA LEU A 25 13.42 -5.89 -1.45
C LEU A 25 13.83 -6.41 -2.82
N ASP A 26 12.96 -6.28 -3.82
CA ASP A 26 13.29 -6.60 -5.21
C ASP A 26 13.88 -5.37 -5.90
N ILE A 27 15.01 -5.54 -6.58
CA ILE A 27 15.78 -4.47 -7.22
C ILE A 27 15.68 -4.65 -8.73
N TYR A 28 15.32 -3.57 -9.42
CA TYR A 28 15.23 -3.51 -10.86
C TYR A 28 16.16 -2.41 -11.39
N LYS A 29 16.79 -2.66 -12.55
CA LYS A 29 17.61 -1.65 -13.25
C LYS A 29 16.78 -0.46 -13.75
N HIS A 30 15.51 -0.69 -14.07
CA HIS A 30 14.57 0.31 -14.58
C HIS A 30 13.20 0.12 -13.90
N ASP A 31 12.34 1.14 -13.97
CA ASP A 31 10.97 1.05 -13.44
C ASP A 31 10.18 -0.06 -14.14
N PRO A 32 9.76 -1.13 -13.44
CA PRO A 32 9.07 -2.26 -14.05
C PRO A 32 7.55 -2.05 -14.19
N ARG A 33 7.00 -0.88 -13.78
CA ARG A 33 5.57 -0.57 -13.85
C ARG A 33 5.09 -0.30 -15.28
N PRO A 34 3.81 -0.58 -15.59
CA PRO A 34 2.78 -1.15 -14.70
C PRO A 34 2.78 -2.69 -14.66
N SER A 35 3.52 -3.36 -15.54
CA SER A 35 3.33 -4.80 -15.79
C SER A 35 4.11 -5.73 -14.86
N PHE A 36 5.18 -5.25 -14.22
CA PHE A 36 6.10 -6.02 -13.37
C PHE A 36 6.61 -7.32 -14.02
N LYS A 37 6.68 -7.37 -15.36
CA LYS A 37 7.16 -8.55 -16.12
C LYS A 37 8.68 -8.57 -16.28
N ALA A 38 9.36 -7.47 -15.99
CA ALA A 38 10.81 -7.37 -16.07
C ALA A 38 11.47 -8.40 -15.14
N ALA A 39 12.64 -8.89 -15.53
CA ALA A 39 13.43 -9.73 -14.64
C ALA A 39 13.93 -8.90 -13.45
N ILE A 40 13.83 -9.49 -12.25
CA ILE A 40 14.42 -8.92 -11.04
C ILE A 40 15.94 -8.97 -11.24
N HIS A 41 16.59 -7.80 -11.15
CA HIS A 41 18.03 -7.69 -11.32
C HIS A 41 18.76 -8.28 -10.12
N ASP A 42 18.28 -7.97 -8.93
CA ASP A 42 18.84 -8.43 -7.65
C ASP A 42 17.74 -8.39 -6.59
N SER A 43 17.92 -9.11 -5.48
CA SER A 43 16.96 -9.12 -4.39
C SER A 43 17.66 -9.16 -3.04
N PHE A 44 17.19 -8.37 -2.10
CA PHE A 44 17.74 -8.33 -0.75
C PHE A 44 16.77 -8.96 0.25
N PRO A 45 17.03 -10.19 0.72
CA PRO A 45 16.13 -10.89 1.62
C PRO A 45 16.12 -10.25 3.01
N PHE A 46 14.95 -10.32 3.64
CA PHE A 46 14.75 -9.93 5.02
C PHE A 46 14.57 -11.18 5.88
N ASP A 47 15.08 -11.14 7.10
CA ASP A 47 14.82 -12.09 8.16
C ASP A 47 14.71 -11.40 9.53
N ARG A 48 14.61 -12.20 10.59
CA ARG A 48 14.47 -11.70 11.98
C ARG A 48 15.66 -10.88 12.48
N LYS A 49 16.82 -10.96 11.81
CA LYS A 49 18.02 -10.19 12.13
C LYS A 49 18.15 -8.95 11.24
N THR A 50 17.23 -8.74 10.30
CA THR A 50 17.24 -7.54 9.46
C THR A 50 17.03 -6.29 10.31
N LYS A 51 17.90 -5.30 10.11
CA LYS A 51 17.82 -3.97 10.73
C LYS A 51 17.77 -2.90 9.66
N VAL A 52 17.08 -1.81 9.95
CA VAL A 52 17.07 -0.61 9.11
C VAL A 52 17.48 0.59 9.95
N LEU A 53 18.35 1.43 9.40
CA LEU A 53 18.95 2.56 10.12
C LEU A 53 18.97 3.80 9.22
N ASP A 54 18.57 4.94 9.78
CA ASP A 54 18.82 6.25 9.18
C ASP A 54 20.30 6.60 9.38
N CYS A 55 21.02 6.82 8.28
CA CYS A 55 22.45 7.04 8.30
C CYS A 55 22.84 8.52 8.36
N ALA A 56 21.86 9.45 8.39
CA ALA A 56 22.11 10.89 8.37
C ALA A 56 23.07 11.36 9.48
N ASP A 57 22.97 10.77 10.68
CA ASP A 57 23.74 11.18 11.85
C ASP A 57 24.96 10.29 12.14
N VAL A 58 25.09 9.16 11.45
CA VAL A 58 26.03 8.09 11.83
C VAL A 58 27.32 8.12 11.01
N TYR A 59 27.25 8.57 9.76
CA TYR A 59 28.40 8.53 8.85
C TYR A 59 28.60 9.87 8.15
N SER A 60 29.64 10.60 8.54
CA SER A 60 30.08 11.80 7.83
C SER A 60 30.57 11.43 6.42
N GLY A 61 29.94 11.99 5.38
CA GLY A 61 30.34 11.79 3.98
C GLY A 61 29.38 10.96 3.12
N LEU A 62 28.29 10.44 3.68
CA LEU A 62 27.23 9.84 2.88
C LEU A 62 26.35 10.93 2.24
N PRO A 63 25.74 10.66 1.06
CA PRO A 63 24.75 11.55 0.49
C PRO A 63 23.59 11.82 1.45
N PRO A 64 22.91 12.99 1.36
CA PRO A 64 21.70 13.25 2.14
C PRO A 64 20.64 12.19 1.94
N PHE A 65 19.81 11.93 2.96
CA PHE A 65 18.69 10.98 2.90
C PHE A 65 19.12 9.53 2.66
N THR A 66 20.31 9.18 3.15
CA THR A 66 20.84 7.82 3.07
C THR A 66 20.37 7.00 4.26
N PHE A 67 19.90 5.79 3.98
CA PHE A 67 19.55 4.79 4.97
C PHE A 67 20.17 3.44 4.60
N SER A 68 20.31 2.57 5.60
CA SER A 68 20.87 1.23 5.41
C SER A 68 19.87 0.14 5.78
N ILE A 69 19.94 -0.97 5.07
CA ILE A 69 19.26 -2.22 5.40
C ILE A 69 20.34 -3.29 5.57
N THR A 70 20.41 -3.90 6.75
CA THR A 70 21.41 -4.91 7.08
C THR A 70 20.74 -6.22 7.46
N THR A 71 21.06 -7.30 6.75
CA THR A 71 20.60 -8.67 7.06
C THR A 71 21.82 -9.59 7.14
N ASN A 72 22.01 -10.29 8.26
CA ASN A 72 23.12 -11.26 8.45
C ASN A 72 24.51 -10.73 8.07
N GLY A 73 24.81 -9.47 8.41
CA GLY A 73 26.09 -8.83 8.10
C GLY A 73 26.21 -8.29 6.67
N ASN A 74 25.30 -8.64 5.76
CA ASN A 74 25.20 -7.99 4.46
C ASN A 74 24.45 -6.67 4.61
N THR A 75 25.05 -5.56 4.17
CA THR A 75 24.47 -4.21 4.28
C THR A 75 24.26 -3.61 2.90
N MET A 76 23.06 -3.10 2.68
CA MET A 76 22.71 -2.33 1.50
C MET A 76 22.46 -0.88 1.88
N LEU A 77 23.19 0.03 1.25
CA LEU A 77 23.04 1.48 1.40
C LEU A 77 22.21 2.05 0.27
N LEU A 78 21.20 2.84 0.63
CA LEU A 78 20.20 3.40 -0.25
C LEU A 78 20.02 4.89 0.04
N THR A 79 19.91 5.69 -1.01
CA THR A 79 19.70 7.13 -0.94
C THR A 79 18.35 7.46 -1.58
N ALA A 80 17.44 8.02 -0.79
CA ALA A 80 16.13 8.46 -1.26
C ALA A 80 16.24 9.80 -2.02
N THR A 81 15.20 10.16 -2.77
CA THR A 81 15.18 11.43 -3.53
C THR A 81 14.84 12.64 -2.68
N SER A 82 14.21 12.42 -1.52
CA SER A 82 13.87 13.44 -0.53
C SER A 82 13.89 12.83 0.88
N TYR A 83 13.86 13.70 1.90
CA TYR A 83 13.73 13.27 3.30
C TYR A 83 12.39 12.54 3.54
N ASP A 84 11.29 13.06 2.98
CA ASP A 84 9.97 12.43 3.12
C ASP A 84 9.94 11.02 2.49
N ASP A 85 10.58 10.84 1.33
CA ASP A 85 10.71 9.52 0.70
C ASP A 85 11.52 8.56 1.57
N MET A 86 12.58 9.04 2.23
CA MET A 86 13.38 8.23 3.15
C MET A 86 12.52 7.77 4.33
N LEU A 87 11.78 8.68 4.97
CA LEU A 87 10.89 8.33 6.08
C LEU A 87 9.83 7.32 5.65
N LEU A 88 9.22 7.52 4.48
CA LEU A 88 8.26 6.58 3.89
C LEU A 88 8.87 5.18 3.68
N TRP A 89 10.12 5.10 3.22
CA TRP A 89 10.85 3.85 3.08
C TRP A 89 11.13 3.18 4.43
N LEU A 90 11.66 3.95 5.39
CA LEU A 90 11.97 3.45 6.74
C LEU A 90 10.72 2.87 7.41
N ASP A 91 9.61 3.60 7.38
CA ASP A 91 8.34 3.16 7.98
C ASP A 91 7.78 1.92 7.26
N ALA A 92 7.82 1.91 5.92
CA ALA A 92 7.35 0.76 5.15
C ALA A 92 8.18 -0.49 5.42
N ILE A 93 9.50 -0.37 5.50
CA ILE A 93 10.41 -1.48 5.81
C ILE A 93 10.20 -1.96 7.24
N ARG A 94 10.18 -1.05 8.24
CA ARG A 94 9.93 -1.40 9.65
C ARG A 94 8.61 -2.16 9.82
N ASN A 95 7.54 -1.66 9.23
CA ASN A 95 6.25 -2.33 9.23
C ASN A 95 6.32 -3.72 8.57
N CYS A 96 7.12 -3.88 7.50
CA CYS A 96 7.36 -5.18 6.87
C CYS A 96 8.08 -6.14 7.83
N LEU A 97 9.10 -5.65 8.54
CA LEU A 97 9.89 -6.39 9.53
C LEU A 97 9.03 -6.86 10.71
N ASP A 98 8.20 -5.97 11.28
CA ASP A 98 7.30 -6.30 12.38
C ASP A 98 6.30 -7.40 12.02
N ASN A 99 5.92 -7.47 10.75
CA ASN A 99 4.96 -8.45 10.24
C ASN A 99 5.61 -9.73 9.68
N GLN A 100 6.94 -9.86 9.70
CA GLN A 100 7.61 -11.03 9.12
C GLN A 100 7.25 -12.35 9.80
N VAL A 101 7.00 -12.32 11.10
CA VAL A 101 6.62 -13.51 11.88
C VAL A 101 5.28 -14.10 11.44
N HIS A 102 4.47 -13.31 10.74
CA HIS A 102 3.16 -13.70 10.25
C HIS A 102 3.18 -14.13 8.77
N ILE A 103 4.35 -14.26 8.15
CA ILE A 103 4.41 -14.70 6.75
C ILE A 103 4.09 -16.20 6.67
N LEU A 104 3.03 -16.52 5.93
CA LEU A 104 2.71 -17.89 5.57
C LEU A 104 3.32 -18.21 4.21
N ARG A 105 4.06 -19.33 4.13
CA ARG A 105 4.68 -19.82 2.89
C ARG A 105 4.23 -21.25 2.59
N GLY A 106 4.17 -21.58 1.32
CA GLY A 106 3.94 -22.95 0.86
C GLY A 106 3.78 -23.03 -0.64
N THR A 107 3.97 -24.24 -1.18
CA THR A 107 3.73 -24.51 -2.60
C THR A 107 2.25 -24.82 -2.81
N LEU A 108 1.61 -24.07 -3.70
CA LEU A 108 0.22 -24.26 -4.11
C LEU A 108 0.13 -24.43 -5.62
N TRP A 109 -0.86 -25.17 -6.08
CA TRP A 109 -1.15 -25.32 -7.50
C TRP A 109 -2.02 -24.17 -7.98
N LYS A 110 -1.59 -23.42 -8.98
CA LYS A 110 -2.30 -22.23 -9.47
C LYS A 110 -2.93 -22.49 -10.83
N LYS A 111 -4.21 -22.16 -10.98
CA LYS A 111 -4.93 -22.22 -12.25
C LYS A 111 -5.03 -20.83 -12.90
N SER A 112 -4.96 -20.77 -14.23
CA SER A 112 -5.11 -19.51 -14.97
C SER A 112 -6.59 -19.25 -15.29
N ALA A 113 -7.18 -18.19 -14.71
CA ALA A 113 -8.53 -17.76 -15.08
C ALA A 113 -8.62 -17.33 -16.55
N ARG A 114 -7.59 -16.64 -17.08
CA ARG A 114 -7.54 -16.20 -18.49
C ARG A 114 -7.27 -17.33 -19.49
N ARG A 115 -6.70 -18.45 -19.02
CA ARG A 115 -6.37 -19.61 -19.88
C ARG A 115 -6.73 -20.90 -19.15
N PRO A 116 -8.03 -21.22 -19.01
CA PRO A 116 -8.48 -22.37 -18.23
C PRO A 116 -8.00 -23.71 -18.81
N GLN A 117 -7.65 -23.76 -20.09
CA GLN A 117 -7.13 -24.97 -20.73
C GLN A 117 -5.68 -25.31 -20.29
N GLN A 118 -4.92 -24.34 -19.79
CA GLN A 118 -3.55 -24.62 -19.34
C GLN A 118 -3.54 -25.48 -18.07
N PRO A 119 -2.55 -26.38 -17.90
CA PRO A 119 -2.47 -27.21 -16.72
C PRO A 119 -2.32 -26.37 -15.45
N TRP A 120 -2.65 -27.00 -14.32
CA TRP A 120 -2.30 -26.46 -13.02
C TRP A 120 -0.78 -26.41 -12.90
N VAL A 121 -0.24 -25.32 -12.35
CA VAL A 121 1.20 -25.15 -12.24
C VAL A 121 1.59 -24.86 -10.80
N PRO A 122 2.57 -25.56 -10.22
CA PRO A 122 2.99 -25.33 -8.84
C PRO A 122 3.65 -23.96 -8.72
N ARG A 123 3.32 -23.24 -7.65
CA ARG A 123 3.84 -21.91 -7.35
C ARG A 123 4.23 -21.86 -5.88
N ASP A 124 5.36 -21.26 -5.59
CA ASP A 124 5.66 -20.87 -4.22
C ASP A 124 4.88 -19.61 -3.92
N VAL A 125 4.00 -19.72 -2.93
CA VAL A 125 3.08 -18.68 -2.52
C VAL A 125 3.51 -18.15 -1.17
N GLU A 126 3.53 -16.84 -1.05
CA GLU A 126 3.82 -16.12 0.18
C GLU A 126 2.65 -15.19 0.50
N LEU A 127 2.07 -15.37 1.68
CA LEU A 127 1.02 -14.52 2.21
C LEU A 127 1.58 -13.67 3.34
N GLY A 128 1.70 -12.38 3.06
CA GLY A 128 2.08 -11.36 4.01
C GLY A 128 0.90 -10.76 4.76
N HIS A 129 1.14 -9.62 5.41
CA HIS A 129 0.11 -8.93 6.19
C HIS A 129 -1.01 -8.32 5.31
N ILE A 130 -0.64 -7.73 4.15
CA ILE A 130 -1.58 -7.03 3.26
C ILE A 130 -1.58 -7.55 1.82
N SER A 131 -0.78 -8.58 1.53
CA SER A 131 -0.58 -9.04 0.16
C SER A 131 -0.27 -10.51 0.08
N LEU A 132 -0.69 -11.13 -1.02
CA LEU A 132 -0.29 -12.45 -1.45
C LEU A 132 0.58 -12.32 -2.70
N THR A 133 1.71 -13.00 -2.71
CA THR A 133 2.63 -13.04 -3.83
C THR A 133 2.89 -14.48 -4.23
N TYR A 134 3.16 -14.71 -5.52
CA TYR A 134 3.54 -16.05 -5.96
C TYR A 134 4.55 -16.03 -7.10
N VAL A 135 5.45 -17.02 -7.07
CA VAL A 135 6.56 -17.18 -8.02
C VAL A 135 6.58 -18.58 -8.61
N THR A 136 7.28 -18.72 -9.73
CA THR A 136 7.56 -20.05 -10.31
C THR A 136 8.69 -20.70 -9.51
N THR A 137 8.53 -21.97 -9.16
CA THR A 137 9.30 -22.73 -8.15
C THR A 137 10.81 -22.86 -8.34
N ARG A 138 11.43 -22.23 -9.36
CA ARG A 138 12.85 -22.47 -9.65
C ARG A 138 13.79 -21.30 -9.49
N LEU A 139 13.34 -20.06 -9.63
CA LEU A 139 14.24 -18.92 -9.50
C LEU A 139 13.36 -17.75 -9.10
N HIS A 140 13.54 -17.19 -7.90
CA HIS A 140 12.85 -15.96 -7.45
C HIS A 140 13.15 -14.73 -8.34
N GLN A 141 13.71 -14.91 -9.53
CA GLN A 141 14.07 -13.92 -10.54
C GLN A 141 12.87 -13.21 -11.18
N ARG A 142 11.64 -13.72 -11.02
CA ARG A 142 10.41 -13.05 -11.49
C ARG A 142 9.28 -13.26 -10.50
N VAL A 143 8.86 -12.20 -9.81
CA VAL A 143 7.56 -12.24 -9.14
C VAL A 143 6.46 -12.12 -10.18
N ARG A 144 5.62 -13.15 -10.28
CA ARG A 144 4.63 -13.20 -11.35
C ARG A 144 3.42 -12.33 -11.05
N ASN A 145 3.10 -12.15 -9.77
CA ASN A 145 1.99 -11.31 -9.36
C ASN A 145 2.07 -10.91 -7.89
N HIS A 146 1.57 -9.71 -7.60
CA HIS A 146 1.32 -9.19 -6.27
C HIS A 146 -0.17 -8.90 -6.16
N VAL A 147 -0.85 -9.61 -5.28
CA VAL A 147 -2.27 -9.41 -5.03
C VAL A 147 -2.44 -8.75 -3.68
N LYS A 148 -2.93 -7.51 -3.70
CA LYS A 148 -3.26 -6.77 -2.49
C LYS A 148 -4.56 -7.32 -1.92
N LEU A 149 -4.54 -7.64 -0.63
CA LEU A 149 -5.75 -7.99 0.12
C LEU A 149 -6.34 -6.71 0.67
N THR A 150 -7.62 -6.48 0.39
CA THR A 150 -8.36 -5.29 0.87
C THR A 150 -9.50 -5.72 1.79
N SER A 151 -10.16 -4.75 2.42
CA SER A 151 -11.36 -5.02 3.21
C SER A 151 -12.50 -5.66 2.41
N ARG A 152 -12.49 -5.53 1.07
CA ARG A 152 -13.47 -6.10 0.14
C ARG A 152 -13.10 -7.49 -0.36
N SER A 153 -11.86 -7.94 -0.13
CA SER A 153 -11.46 -9.29 -0.51
C SER A 153 -12.27 -10.34 0.26
N PHE A 154 -12.38 -11.54 -0.31
CA PHE A 154 -12.97 -12.70 0.35
C PHE A 154 -12.38 -13.99 -0.22
N VAL A 155 -12.43 -15.04 0.58
CA VAL A 155 -12.08 -16.39 0.13
C VAL A 155 -13.32 -17.07 -0.44
N VAL A 156 -13.10 -17.93 -1.43
CA VAL A 156 -14.14 -18.73 -2.06
C VAL A 156 -13.76 -20.19 -1.90
N ASN A 157 -14.60 -20.97 -1.23
CA ASN A 157 -14.44 -22.41 -1.23
C ASN A 157 -14.92 -22.95 -2.58
N LEU A 158 -14.05 -23.59 -3.34
CA LEU A 158 -14.36 -24.09 -4.67
C LEU A 158 -14.44 -25.61 -4.65
N GLU A 159 -15.26 -26.15 -5.55
CA GLU A 159 -15.40 -27.59 -5.75
C GLU A 159 -14.09 -28.21 -6.26
N ALA A 160 -13.94 -29.51 -6.00
CA ALA A 160 -12.85 -30.29 -6.54
C ALA A 160 -12.83 -30.21 -8.07
N THR A 161 -11.64 -30.20 -8.65
CA THR A 161 -11.44 -30.28 -10.10
C THR A 161 -10.67 -31.54 -10.43
N ARG A 162 -10.68 -31.97 -11.70
CA ARG A 162 -9.93 -33.17 -12.13
C ARG A 162 -8.46 -33.06 -11.72
N GLY A 163 -8.02 -33.97 -10.84
CA GLY A 163 -6.66 -34.02 -10.29
C GLY A 163 -6.38 -33.15 -9.06
N HIS A 164 -7.35 -32.35 -8.57
CA HIS A 164 -7.16 -31.48 -7.40
C HIS A 164 -8.43 -31.42 -6.53
N ALA A 165 -8.38 -32.05 -5.35
CA ALA A 165 -9.52 -32.11 -4.43
C ALA A 165 -9.69 -30.85 -3.56
N HIS A 166 -8.60 -30.16 -3.24
CA HIS A 166 -8.59 -29.08 -2.24
C HIS A 166 -8.46 -27.69 -2.89
N VAL A 167 -9.45 -27.35 -3.73
CA VAL A 167 -9.46 -26.10 -4.50
C VAL A 167 -10.08 -24.95 -3.71
N PHE A 168 -9.53 -23.74 -3.85
CA PHE A 168 -10.09 -22.52 -3.29
C PHE A 168 -9.73 -21.29 -4.13
N GLY A 169 -10.49 -20.22 -3.96
CA GLY A 169 -10.31 -18.95 -4.62
C GLY A 169 -10.03 -17.83 -3.63
N ILE A 170 -9.29 -16.81 -4.07
CA ILE A 170 -9.15 -15.54 -3.36
C ILE A 170 -9.61 -14.45 -4.33
N SER A 171 -10.72 -13.79 -3.99
CA SER A 171 -11.28 -12.70 -4.81
C SER A 171 -10.89 -11.35 -4.22
N THR A 172 -10.46 -10.43 -5.08
CA THR A 172 -10.04 -9.07 -4.71
C THR A 172 -10.87 -7.98 -5.38
N GLY A 173 -12.14 -8.26 -5.68
CA GLY A 173 -13.04 -7.36 -6.41
C GLY A 173 -12.87 -7.46 -7.92
N ASP A 174 -11.65 -7.23 -8.41
CA ASP A 174 -11.37 -7.16 -9.86
C ASP A 174 -10.93 -8.49 -10.46
N SER A 175 -10.51 -9.44 -9.62
CA SER A 175 -10.04 -10.74 -10.06
C SER A 175 -10.16 -11.80 -8.98
N THR A 176 -10.21 -13.05 -9.41
CA THR A 176 -10.14 -14.22 -8.54
C THR A 176 -8.92 -15.05 -8.89
N ILE A 177 -8.06 -15.32 -7.90
CA ILE A 177 -6.97 -16.28 -8.03
C ILE A 177 -7.49 -17.65 -7.59
N THR A 178 -7.41 -18.63 -8.48
CA THR A 178 -7.74 -20.02 -8.17
C THR A 178 -6.49 -20.83 -7.81
N LEU A 179 -6.53 -21.46 -6.64
CA LEU A 179 -5.45 -22.23 -6.05
C LEU A 179 -5.94 -23.62 -5.62
N ALA A 180 -5.05 -24.59 -5.56
CA ALA A 180 -5.31 -25.89 -4.96
C ALA A 180 -4.18 -26.27 -4.01
N ALA A 181 -4.57 -26.70 -2.81
CA ALA A 181 -3.67 -27.19 -1.78
C ALA A 181 -3.37 -28.69 -1.95
N PRO A 182 -2.23 -29.18 -1.44
CA PRO A 182 -1.89 -30.60 -1.45
C PRO A 182 -2.75 -31.45 -0.50
N SER A 183 -3.33 -30.86 0.55
CA SER A 183 -4.20 -31.54 1.51
C SER A 183 -5.30 -30.64 2.04
N ALA A 184 -6.31 -31.24 2.68
CA ALA A 184 -7.41 -30.52 3.33
C ALA A 184 -6.91 -29.57 4.44
N ASP A 185 -5.95 -30.02 5.26
CA ASP A 185 -5.37 -29.21 6.34
C ASP A 185 -4.63 -27.99 5.82
N VAL A 186 -3.88 -28.16 4.72
CA VAL A 186 -3.19 -27.04 4.08
C VAL A 186 -4.21 -26.06 3.52
N LYS A 187 -5.27 -26.53 2.86
CA LYS A 187 -6.38 -25.65 2.40
C LYS A 187 -7.02 -24.90 3.58
N ALA A 188 -7.38 -25.59 4.66
CA ALA A 188 -8.00 -24.99 5.83
C ALA A 188 -7.11 -23.91 6.46
N ARG A 189 -5.81 -24.19 6.60
CA ARG A 189 -4.82 -23.22 7.10
C ARG A 189 -4.74 -21.98 6.21
N TRP A 190 -4.62 -22.16 4.89
CA TRP A 190 -4.54 -21.04 3.95
C TRP A 190 -5.81 -20.19 3.96
N LEU A 191 -7.00 -20.81 3.95
CA LEU A 191 -8.28 -20.10 4.03
C LEU A 191 -8.37 -19.26 5.30
N LYS A 192 -8.13 -19.89 6.45
CA LYS A 192 -8.15 -19.22 7.76
C LYS A 192 -7.20 -18.03 7.81
N GLU A 193 -5.96 -18.21 7.37
CA GLU A 193 -4.95 -17.15 7.41
C GLU A 193 -5.30 -15.98 6.46
N VAL A 194 -5.82 -16.26 5.27
CA VAL A 194 -6.30 -15.21 4.35
C VAL A 194 -7.49 -14.46 4.96
N GLU A 195 -8.46 -15.17 5.53
CA GLU A 195 -9.62 -14.58 6.20
C GLU A 195 -9.19 -13.69 7.38
N ILE A 196 -8.24 -14.12 8.21
CA ILE A 196 -7.70 -13.32 9.31
C ILE A 196 -7.14 -11.99 8.79
N ARG A 197 -6.38 -12.01 7.69
CA ARG A 197 -5.79 -10.78 7.12
C ARG A 197 -6.86 -9.85 6.56
N ILE A 198 -7.86 -10.40 5.85
CA ILE A 198 -9.01 -9.64 5.37
C ILE A 198 -9.81 -9.04 6.54
N ALA A 199 -10.03 -9.81 7.61
CA ALA A 199 -10.73 -9.35 8.81
C ALA A 199 -9.96 -8.23 9.50
N LYS A 200 -8.62 -8.33 9.63
CA LYS A 200 -7.78 -7.24 10.13
C LYS A 200 -7.95 -5.96 9.30
N GLN A 201 -7.96 -6.06 7.97
CA GLN A 201 -8.24 -4.91 7.09
C GLN A 201 -9.65 -4.33 7.32
N ARG A 202 -10.67 -5.19 7.50
CA ARG A 202 -12.03 -4.75 7.82
C ARG A 202 -12.12 -4.06 9.18
N ILE A 203 -11.42 -4.56 10.20
CA ILE A 203 -11.39 -3.96 11.54
C ILE A 203 -10.69 -2.60 11.47
N GLN A 204 -9.51 -2.52 10.84
CA GLN A 204 -8.82 -1.25 10.60
C GLN A 204 -9.76 -0.26 9.92
N ARG A 205 -10.42 -0.66 8.82
CA ARG A 205 -11.41 0.17 8.14
C ARG A 205 -12.57 0.60 9.06
N ARG A 206 -13.13 -0.31 9.87
CA ARG A 206 -14.23 0.01 10.81
C ARG A 206 -13.79 0.98 11.90
N VAL A 207 -12.55 0.88 12.40
CA VAL A 207 -11.98 1.86 13.33
C VAL A 207 -11.99 3.24 12.68
N PHE A 208 -11.59 3.37 11.41
CA PHE A 208 -11.60 4.65 10.71
C PHE A 208 -12.98 5.10 10.19
N GLN A 209 -13.95 4.18 10.08
CA GLN A 209 -15.33 4.47 9.66
C GLN A 209 -16.28 4.81 10.80
N LYS A 210 -15.83 4.90 12.06
CA LYS A 210 -16.66 5.57 13.07
C LYS A 210 -17.00 6.97 12.53
N PRO A 211 -18.30 7.35 12.45
CA PRO A 211 -18.72 8.61 11.84
C PRO A 211 -17.98 9.83 12.38
N PHE A 212 -17.50 9.77 13.62
CA PHE A 212 -16.81 10.84 14.32
C PHE A 212 -15.30 10.89 14.07
N ASP A 213 -14.65 9.78 13.67
CA ASP A 213 -13.19 9.74 13.56
C ASP A 213 -12.69 10.44 12.30
N LEU A 214 -13.53 10.56 11.28
CA LEU A 214 -13.24 11.28 10.03
C LEU A 214 -14.14 12.51 9.86
N ALA A 215 -14.63 13.05 10.97
CA ALA A 215 -15.50 14.22 10.96
C ALA A 215 -14.95 15.41 11.74
N GLY A 216 -15.22 16.61 11.24
CA GLY A 216 -14.82 17.84 11.91
C GLY A 216 -15.14 19.08 11.09
N PHE A 217 -15.10 20.22 11.76
CA PHE A 217 -15.14 21.49 11.04
C PHE A 217 -13.80 21.72 10.33
N VAL A 218 -13.90 22.24 9.12
CA VAL A 218 -12.76 22.64 8.30
C VAL A 218 -13.23 23.76 7.39
N ASP A 219 -12.34 24.70 7.10
CA ASP A 219 -12.64 25.72 6.11
C ASP A 219 -12.37 25.14 4.71
N VAL A 220 -13.32 25.30 3.80
CA VAL A 220 -13.27 24.71 2.46
C VAL A 220 -13.44 25.80 1.41
N ARG A 221 -12.64 25.72 0.35
CA ARG A 221 -12.70 26.61 -0.81
C ARG A 221 -12.62 25.78 -2.09
N LYS A 222 -13.50 26.03 -3.05
CA LYS A 222 -13.39 25.44 -4.40
C LYS A 222 -12.25 26.13 -5.14
N ALA A 223 -11.46 25.41 -5.93
CA ALA A 223 -10.37 26.01 -6.69
C ALA A 223 -10.85 27.15 -7.63
N THR A 224 -12.08 27.05 -8.14
CA THR A 224 -12.72 28.07 -8.98
C THR A 224 -13.28 29.27 -8.22
N LYS A 225 -13.13 29.34 -6.88
CA LYS A 225 -13.71 30.41 -6.05
C LYS A 225 -12.69 30.92 -5.06
N SER A 226 -12.72 32.23 -4.78
CA SER A 226 -11.85 32.86 -3.78
C SER A 226 -12.34 32.68 -2.34
N LYS A 227 -13.65 32.50 -2.14
CA LYS A 227 -14.27 32.52 -0.80
C LYS A 227 -14.16 31.19 -0.06
N TRP A 228 -13.49 31.21 1.09
CA TRP A 228 -13.49 30.14 2.09
C TRP A 228 -14.85 30.05 2.81
N ARG A 229 -15.30 28.83 3.11
CA ARG A 229 -16.50 28.58 3.89
C ARG A 229 -16.26 27.48 4.90
N ARG A 230 -16.62 27.71 6.16
CA ARG A 230 -16.62 26.67 7.19
C ARG A 230 -17.66 25.61 6.87
N ARG A 231 -17.25 24.35 6.89
CA ARG A 231 -18.10 23.18 6.66
C ARG A 231 -17.78 22.12 7.70
N PHE A 232 -18.81 21.39 8.11
CA PHE A 232 -18.62 20.12 8.80
C PHE A 232 -18.38 19.07 7.73
N VAL A 233 -17.20 18.48 7.71
CA VAL A 233 -16.81 17.44 6.76
C VAL A 233 -16.79 16.12 7.49
N GLU A 234 -17.36 15.08 6.90
CA GLU A 234 -17.32 13.72 7.44
C GLU A 234 -17.05 12.71 6.31
N LEU A 235 -16.59 11.51 6.65
CA LEU A 235 -16.54 10.40 5.69
C LEU A 235 -17.85 9.62 5.74
N GLU A 236 -18.63 9.74 4.66
CA GLU A 236 -19.88 8.99 4.49
C GLU A 236 -19.75 8.05 3.30
N ARG A 237 -19.99 6.75 3.50
CA ARG A 237 -20.09 5.72 2.42
C ARG A 237 -18.96 5.75 1.37
N GLY A 238 -17.73 6.09 1.76
CA GLY A 238 -16.58 6.12 0.85
C GLY A 238 -16.40 7.45 0.11
N ALA A 239 -16.92 8.54 0.68
CA ALA A 239 -16.81 9.89 0.12
C ALA A 239 -16.71 10.94 1.21
N LEU A 240 -16.10 12.07 0.88
CA LEU A 240 -16.14 13.27 1.73
C LEU A 240 -17.47 13.98 1.57
N ALA A 241 -18.19 14.06 2.67
CA ALA A 241 -19.49 14.68 2.81
C ALA A 241 -19.33 16.08 3.41
N PHE A 242 -19.78 17.11 2.71
CA PHE A 242 -19.67 18.50 3.16
C PHE A 242 -21.04 19.01 3.62
N LYS A 243 -21.21 19.21 4.92
CA LYS A 243 -22.41 19.75 5.55
C LYS A 243 -22.18 21.17 6.01
N SER A 244 -23.25 21.97 6.09
CA SER A 244 -23.14 23.32 6.68
C SER A 244 -22.96 23.27 8.19
N ASP A 245 -23.47 22.21 8.83
CA ASP A 245 -23.46 21.99 10.27
C ASP A 245 -23.45 20.47 10.53
N GLN A 246 -22.97 20.05 11.70
CA GLN A 246 -22.93 18.65 12.16
C GLN A 246 -24.32 18.02 12.24
N ARG A 247 -25.35 18.77 12.68
CA ARG A 247 -26.70 18.23 12.92
C ARG A 247 -27.61 18.20 11.69
N ARG A 248 -27.16 18.78 10.56
CA ARG A 248 -28.02 18.97 9.39
C ARG A 248 -28.14 17.68 8.58
N VAL A 249 -29.37 17.27 8.31
CA VAL A 249 -29.68 16.16 7.39
C VAL A 249 -29.61 16.69 5.96
N GLY A 250 -28.77 16.06 5.12
CA GLY A 250 -28.51 16.49 3.74
C GLY A 250 -27.13 17.14 3.54
N MET A 251 -26.55 16.93 2.36
CA MET A 251 -25.15 17.26 2.04
C MET A 251 -25.08 18.32 0.95
N SER A 252 -24.22 19.32 1.14
CA SER A 252 -24.04 20.41 0.17
C SER A 252 -23.08 20.05 -0.97
N THR A 253 -22.18 19.11 -0.74
CA THR A 253 -21.22 18.59 -1.72
C THR A 253 -20.79 17.19 -1.28
N HIS A 254 -20.59 16.30 -2.25
CA HIS A 254 -20.15 14.92 -2.05
C HIS A 254 -18.96 14.66 -2.96
N VAL A 255 -17.86 14.17 -2.40
CA VAL A 255 -16.65 13.86 -3.16
C VAL A 255 -16.26 12.40 -2.92
N PRO A 256 -16.61 11.49 -3.85
CA PRO A 256 -16.17 10.10 -3.77
C PRO A 256 -14.66 10.01 -3.66
N LEU A 257 -14.17 9.18 -2.73
CA LEU A 257 -12.73 9.02 -2.50
C LEU A 257 -12.00 8.46 -3.73
N GLU A 258 -12.69 7.62 -4.52
CA GLU A 258 -12.18 7.05 -5.78
C GLU A 258 -11.86 8.11 -6.85
N LEU A 259 -12.49 9.29 -6.76
CA LEU A 259 -12.25 10.39 -7.69
C LEU A 259 -11.11 11.31 -7.24
N ILE A 260 -10.58 11.10 -6.03
CA ILE A 260 -9.43 11.86 -5.52
C ILE A 260 -8.16 11.23 -6.04
N THR A 261 -7.51 11.88 -7.00
CA THR A 261 -6.26 11.42 -7.64
C THR A 261 -5.05 11.71 -6.76
N ALA A 262 -5.04 12.84 -6.05
CA ALA A 262 -4.01 13.17 -5.06
C ALA A 262 -4.55 14.06 -3.93
N VAL A 263 -3.83 14.06 -2.81
CA VAL A 263 -4.01 15.04 -1.74
C VAL A 263 -2.67 15.74 -1.58
N VAL A 264 -2.63 17.03 -1.86
CA VAL A 264 -1.41 17.85 -1.80
C VAL A 264 -1.30 18.44 -0.40
N PRO A 265 -0.33 18.00 0.43
CA PRO A 265 -0.25 18.42 1.83
C PRO A 265 0.05 19.91 2.00
N THR A 266 0.82 20.47 1.06
CA THR A 266 1.30 21.85 1.10
C THR A 266 1.12 22.48 -0.29
N PRO A 267 -0.10 22.92 -0.64
CA PRO A 267 -0.33 23.63 -1.89
C PRO A 267 0.43 24.96 -1.89
N PRO A 268 0.75 25.51 -3.08
CA PRO A 268 1.40 26.82 -3.20
C PRO A 268 0.68 27.89 -2.36
N ALA A 269 1.45 28.74 -1.68
CA ALA A 269 0.93 29.70 -0.71
C ALA A 269 0.13 30.83 -1.37
N ASP A 270 0.57 31.24 -2.56
CA ASP A 270 -0.10 32.16 -3.48
C ASP A 270 -1.47 31.63 -3.94
N GLU A 271 -1.57 30.32 -4.18
CA GLU A 271 -2.84 29.72 -4.56
C GLU A 271 -3.77 29.53 -3.35
N SER A 272 -3.29 28.91 -2.28
CA SER A 272 -4.11 28.51 -1.14
C SER A 272 -4.48 29.67 -0.22
N GLY A 273 -3.60 30.66 -0.05
CA GLY A 273 -3.81 31.82 0.83
C GLY A 273 -3.93 31.49 2.32
N ARG A 274 -3.60 30.26 2.75
CA ARG A 274 -3.63 29.82 4.16
C ARG A 274 -2.52 28.81 4.47
N SER A 275 -1.77 29.03 5.55
CA SER A 275 -0.62 28.20 5.96
C SER A 275 -0.98 26.76 6.34
N LEU A 276 -2.18 26.55 6.90
CA LEU A 276 -2.67 25.23 7.30
C LEU A 276 -3.57 24.58 6.23
N ALA A 277 -3.48 25.05 4.98
CA ALA A 277 -4.22 24.46 3.88
C ALA A 277 -3.57 23.17 3.35
N PHE A 278 -4.40 22.31 2.79
CA PHE A 278 -4.07 21.18 1.93
C PHE A 278 -5.07 21.15 0.76
N ALA A 279 -4.70 20.54 -0.36
CA ALA A 279 -5.53 20.50 -1.56
C ALA A 279 -5.96 19.08 -1.96
N ILE A 280 -7.15 18.98 -2.54
CA ILE A 280 -7.71 17.75 -3.10
C ILE A 280 -7.69 17.87 -4.62
N GLU A 281 -6.92 17.00 -5.25
CA GLU A 281 -6.88 16.86 -6.69
C GLU A 281 -7.85 15.79 -7.16
N ARG A 282 -8.59 16.12 -8.22
CA ARG A 282 -9.48 15.19 -8.92
C ARG A 282 -9.23 15.35 -10.41
N PHE A 283 -9.15 14.23 -11.12
CA PHE A 283 -8.91 14.22 -12.56
C PHE A 283 -7.65 15.01 -12.98
N GLY A 284 -6.60 14.98 -12.15
CA GLY A 284 -5.32 15.63 -12.45
C GLY A 284 -5.26 17.14 -12.20
N ALA A 285 -6.26 17.74 -11.54
CA ALA A 285 -6.26 19.15 -11.18
C ALA A 285 -6.76 19.37 -9.75
N VAL A 286 -6.27 20.43 -9.09
CA VAL A 286 -6.79 20.85 -7.79
C VAL A 286 -8.22 21.34 -7.95
N THR A 287 -9.14 20.74 -7.19
CA THR A 287 -10.56 21.10 -7.25
C THR A 287 -11.08 21.70 -5.94
N LEU A 288 -10.45 21.37 -4.82
CA LEU A 288 -10.80 21.87 -3.49
C LEU A 288 -9.53 22.17 -2.70
N TYR A 289 -9.56 23.25 -1.93
CA TYR A 289 -8.64 23.52 -0.84
C TYR A 289 -9.38 23.37 0.48
N MET A 290 -8.71 22.78 1.46
CA MET A 290 -9.21 22.58 2.82
C MET A 290 -8.19 23.14 3.79
N ALA A 291 -8.62 23.86 4.82
CA ALA A 291 -7.74 24.46 5.82
C ALA A 291 -8.20 24.09 7.22
N ALA A 292 -7.31 23.40 7.95
CA ALA A 292 -7.51 23.02 9.34
C ALA A 292 -7.25 24.20 10.28
N PHE A 293 -7.67 24.10 11.54
CA PHE A 293 -7.49 25.17 12.54
C PHE A 293 -6.18 25.03 13.33
N SER A 294 -5.53 23.87 13.27
CA SER A 294 -4.20 23.65 13.85
C SER A 294 -3.34 22.73 12.99
N ALA A 295 -2.03 22.73 13.22
CA ALA A 295 -1.10 21.81 12.57
C ALA A 295 -1.40 20.34 12.92
N ALA A 296 -1.79 20.07 14.17
CA ALA A 296 -2.21 18.75 14.62
C ALA A 296 -3.48 18.26 13.88
N GLU A 297 -4.47 19.15 13.70
CA GLU A 297 -5.65 18.84 12.91
C GLU A 297 -5.33 18.62 11.43
N LYS A 298 -4.46 19.45 10.84
CA LYS A 298 -4.00 19.27 9.45
C LYS A 298 -3.38 17.89 9.27
N LEU A 299 -2.45 17.52 10.14
CA LEU A 299 -1.81 16.21 10.11
C LEU A 299 -2.85 15.09 10.27
N SER A 300 -3.77 15.23 11.23
CA SER A 300 -4.86 14.29 11.45
C SER A 300 -5.71 14.08 10.19
N TRP A 301 -6.12 15.16 9.52
CA TRP A 301 -6.88 15.09 8.27
C TRP A 301 -6.12 14.39 7.14
N LEU A 302 -4.84 14.73 6.95
CA LEU A 302 -4.00 14.12 5.93
C LEU A 302 -3.83 12.62 6.16
N THR A 303 -3.52 12.22 7.39
CA THR A 303 -3.39 10.80 7.77
C THR A 303 -4.70 10.05 7.52
N LYS A 304 -5.84 10.62 7.94
CA LYS A 304 -7.14 9.97 7.78
C LYS A 304 -7.55 9.85 6.30
N LEU A 305 -7.28 10.87 5.48
CA LEU A 305 -7.54 10.84 4.04
C LEU A 305 -6.67 9.83 3.31
N ASP A 306 -5.38 9.78 3.63
CA ASP A 306 -4.45 8.81 3.04
C ASP A 306 -4.88 7.37 3.39
N LEU A 307 -5.19 7.10 4.65
CA LEU A 307 -5.71 5.80 5.08
C LEU A 307 -7.04 5.44 4.40
N ALA A 308 -7.99 6.39 4.33
CA ALA A 308 -9.29 6.15 3.69
C ALA A 308 -9.16 5.89 2.18
N ARG A 309 -8.16 6.49 1.52
CA ARG A 309 -7.90 6.31 0.08
C ARG A 309 -7.09 5.06 -0.25
N ARG A 310 -6.27 4.55 0.68
CA ARG A 310 -5.47 3.32 0.48
C ARG A 310 -6.32 2.05 0.30
N ASP A 311 -7.60 2.08 0.67
CA ASP A 311 -8.55 0.95 0.62
C ASP A 311 -9.57 1.02 -0.52
N VAL A 312 -9.49 2.06 -1.36
CA VAL A 312 -10.20 2.17 -2.65
C VAL A 312 -9.32 1.58 -3.75
#